data_AF-A0A1G0XQQ3-F1
#
_entry.id   AF-A0A1G0XQQ3-F1
#
_cell.length_a   1.000
_cell.length_b   1.000
_cell.length_c   1.000
_cell.angle_alpha   90.00
_cell.angle_beta   90.00
_cell.angle_gamma   90.00
#
_symmetry.space_group_name_H-M   'P 1'
#
loop_
_entity.id
_entity.type
_entity.pdbx_description
1 polymer ?
#
loop_
_entity_poly.entity_id
_entity_poly.type
_entity_poly.pdbx_seq_one_letter_code
_entity_poly.pdbx_strand_id
1 'polypeptide(L)'
;MKKLMIACFSLAVLMTFLSACGSKDDVTVNTGPYEAAVREYCKSRSMDMKVASFEKVEEKDETATAICKMEAAEMAGPKVTWKFTFKKENGKWKAVSQETSK
;
A
#
# COMPACT_ATOMS: atom_id res chain seq x y z
N MET A 1 -18.97 -28.63 38.70
CA MET A 1 -20.06 -27.67 39.03
C MET A 1 -19.47 -26.28 39.18
N LYS A 2 -20.18 -25.26 38.63
CA LYS A 2 -19.95 -23.79 38.71
C LYS A 2 -18.96 -23.24 37.67
N LYS A 3 -19.46 -22.81 36.49
CA LYS A 3 -20.09 -21.52 36.11
C LYS A 3 -19.01 -20.51 35.64
N LEU A 4 -18.88 -20.30 34.33
CA LEU A 4 -19.46 -19.18 33.56
C LEU A 4 -18.84 -17.82 33.93
N MET A 5 -17.96 -17.30 33.07
CA MET A 5 -17.75 -15.86 32.91
C MET A 5 -17.86 -15.47 31.43
N ILE A 6 -19.03 -14.93 31.14
CA ILE A 6 -19.46 -14.09 30.02
C ILE A 6 -18.49 -12.88 29.91
N ALA A 7 -17.80 -12.73 28.79
CA ALA A 7 -18.06 -11.79 27.68
C ALA A 7 -17.92 -10.29 28.02
N CYS A 8 -17.12 -9.57 27.22
CA CYS A 8 -17.35 -8.19 26.77
C CYS A 8 -16.20 -7.80 25.81
N PHE A 9 -16.50 -7.72 24.50
CA PHE A 9 -16.62 -6.44 23.79
C PHE A 9 -15.30 -5.66 23.69
N SER A 10 -14.60 -5.83 22.58
CA SER A 10 -13.69 -4.80 22.07
C SER A 10 -14.02 -4.57 20.60
N LEU A 11 -15.09 -3.79 20.47
CA LEU A 11 -15.50 -3.03 19.30
C LEU A 11 -14.33 -2.14 18.85
N ALA A 12 -13.80 -2.40 17.67
CA ALA A 12 -13.03 -1.41 16.90
C ALA A 12 -13.39 -1.57 15.43
N VAL A 13 -14.63 -1.21 15.11
CA VAL A 13 -15.01 -0.74 13.78
C VAL A 13 -14.23 0.55 13.55
N LEU A 14 -13.15 0.49 12.77
CA LEU A 14 -12.51 1.70 12.27
C LEU A 14 -12.75 1.82 10.78
N MET A 15 -13.88 2.47 10.50
CA MET A 15 -14.13 3.45 9.44
C MET A 15 -13.48 3.20 8.08
N THR A 16 -14.38 2.85 7.16
CA THR A 16 -14.33 3.10 5.73
C THR A 16 -13.82 4.50 5.39
N PHE A 17 -12.59 4.60 4.88
CA PHE A 17 -12.20 5.72 4.03
C PHE A 17 -12.54 5.38 2.58
N LEU A 18 -13.81 5.52 2.23
CA LEU A 18 -14.23 5.74 0.85
C LEU A 18 -13.91 7.20 0.51
N SER A 19 -12.65 7.46 0.17
CA SER A 19 -12.26 8.70 -0.50
C SER A 19 -12.19 8.40 -1.99
N ALA A 20 -13.35 8.56 -2.64
CA ALA A 20 -13.43 8.70 -4.08
C ALA A 20 -12.64 9.95 -4.49
N CYS A 21 -11.60 9.76 -5.31
CA CYS A 21 -10.92 10.85 -5.98
C CYS A 21 -10.57 10.44 -7.41
N GLY A 22 -11.48 10.76 -8.33
CA GLY A 22 -11.15 11.10 -9.72
C GLY A 22 -10.77 9.95 -10.64
N SER A 23 -11.79 9.44 -11.33
CA SER A 23 -11.75 8.81 -12.66
C SER A 23 -10.37 8.77 -13.36
N LYS A 24 -9.66 7.66 -13.14
CA LYS A 24 -8.66 7.03 -13.99
C LYS A 24 -8.80 5.54 -13.73
N ASP A 25 -8.88 4.73 -14.80
CA ASP A 25 -9.11 3.28 -14.80
C ASP A 25 -8.89 2.63 -13.43
N ASP A 26 -10.00 2.36 -12.74
CA ASP A 26 -9.99 2.04 -11.31
C ASP A 26 -9.07 0.84 -11.04
N VAL A 27 -8.02 1.06 -10.25
CA VAL A 27 -7.24 -0.02 -9.66
C VAL A 27 -8.19 -0.78 -8.73
N THR A 28 -8.72 -1.91 -9.20
CA THR A 28 -9.71 -2.74 -8.49
C THR A 28 -9.15 -3.51 -7.30
N VAL A 29 -7.81 -3.49 -7.12
CA VAL A 29 -7.10 -4.19 -6.04
C VAL A 29 -6.98 -3.29 -4.82
N ASN A 30 -7.14 -3.84 -3.62
CA ASN A 30 -6.85 -3.12 -2.38
C ASN A 30 -5.36 -2.73 -2.32
N THR A 31 -5.06 -1.44 -2.45
CA THR A 31 -3.70 -0.91 -2.53
C THR A 31 -3.02 -0.70 -1.18
N GLY A 32 -3.75 -0.72 -0.06
CA GLY A 32 -3.21 -0.42 1.28
C GLY A 32 -1.97 -1.24 1.67
N PRO A 33 -1.96 -2.58 1.47
CA PRO A 33 -0.77 -3.40 1.75
C PRO A 33 0.46 -2.99 0.92
N TYR A 34 0.26 -2.60 -0.33
CA TYR A 34 1.33 -2.18 -1.24
C TYR A 34 1.86 -0.80 -0.86
N GLU A 35 1.00 0.13 -0.46
CA GLU A 35 1.42 1.45 0.00
C GLU A 35 2.31 1.35 1.25
N ALA A 36 1.94 0.50 2.22
CA ALA A 36 2.74 0.24 3.41
C ALA A 36 4.12 -0.34 3.04
N ALA A 37 4.16 -1.29 2.09
CA ALA A 37 5.40 -1.89 1.62
C ALA A 37 6.31 -0.89 0.89
N VAL A 38 5.75 0.00 0.07
CA VAL A 38 6.50 1.09 -0.60
C VAL A 38 7.06 2.07 0.43
N ARG A 39 6.25 2.45 1.44
CA ARG A 39 6.69 3.34 2.52
C ARG A 39 7.87 2.77 3.29
N GLU A 40 7.81 1.48 3.65
CA GLU A 40 8.91 0.78 4.32
C GLU A 40 10.18 0.76 3.45
N TYR A 41 10.02 0.47 2.16
CA TYR A 41 11.14 0.47 1.21
C TYR A 41 11.79 1.86 1.09
N CYS A 42 11.00 2.91 0.89
CA CYS A 42 11.49 4.30 0.83
C CYS A 42 12.23 4.69 2.11
N LYS A 43 11.65 4.38 3.28
CA LYS A 43 12.30 4.62 4.57
C LYS A 43 13.63 3.87 4.70
N SER A 44 13.69 2.59 4.32
CA SER A 44 14.90 1.76 4.41
C SER A 44 16.05 2.27 3.54
N ARG A 45 15.73 3.03 2.48
CA ARG A 45 16.69 3.58 1.52
C ARG A 45 16.92 5.09 1.67
N SER A 46 16.42 5.70 2.75
CA SER A 46 16.50 7.15 2.98
C SER A 46 15.96 7.96 1.79
N MET A 47 14.85 7.50 1.20
CA MET A 47 14.14 8.21 0.13
C MET A 47 12.92 8.91 0.72
N ASP A 48 12.90 10.24 0.66
CA ASP A 48 11.81 11.08 1.18
C ASP A 48 10.63 11.17 0.20
N MET A 49 10.10 10.00 -0.20
CA MET A 49 9.05 9.86 -1.19
C MET A 49 7.84 9.12 -0.62
N LYS A 50 6.65 9.46 -1.13
CA LYS A 50 5.39 8.78 -0.84
C LYS A 50 4.63 8.44 -2.12
N VAL A 51 3.73 7.46 -2.02
CA VAL A 51 2.81 7.12 -3.10
C VAL A 51 1.73 8.21 -3.18
N ALA A 52 1.60 8.84 -4.34
CA ALA A 52 0.53 9.77 -4.65
C ALA A 52 -0.70 9.04 -5.22
N SER A 53 -0.47 8.05 -6.09
CA SER A 53 -1.53 7.20 -6.65
C SER A 53 -0.95 5.91 -7.23
N PHE A 54 -1.75 4.84 -7.23
CA PHE A 54 -1.49 3.64 -8.00
C PHE A 54 -2.15 3.75 -9.38
N GLU A 55 -1.41 3.42 -10.43
CA GLU A 55 -1.94 3.37 -11.80
C GLU A 55 -2.25 1.95 -12.23
N LYS A 56 -1.46 0.98 -11.75
CA LYS A 56 -1.64 -0.43 -12.08
C LYS A 56 -1.07 -1.31 -10.97
N VAL A 57 -1.76 -2.40 -10.67
CA VAL A 57 -1.25 -3.47 -9.80
C VAL A 57 -1.51 -4.81 -10.50
N GLU A 58 -0.46 -5.62 -10.64
CA GLU A 58 -0.53 -6.97 -11.16
C GLU A 58 -0.01 -7.92 -10.07
N GLU A 59 -0.90 -8.72 -9.51
CA GLU A 59 -0.57 -9.74 -8.51
C GLU A 59 -0.50 -11.12 -9.18
N LYS A 60 0.56 -11.87 -8.87
CA LYS A 60 0.76 -13.25 -9.30
C LYS A 60 1.36 -14.06 -8.15
N ASP A 61 0.50 -14.84 -7.49
CA ASP A 61 0.84 -15.70 -6.36
C ASP A 61 1.52 -14.91 -5.22
N GLU A 62 2.81 -15.15 -5.00
CA GLU A 62 3.63 -14.51 -3.96
C GLU A 62 4.44 -13.32 -4.49
N THR A 63 4.18 -12.90 -5.72
CA THR A 63 4.83 -11.76 -6.36
C THR A 63 3.79 -10.76 -6.84
N ALA A 64 4.14 -9.48 -6.84
CA ALA A 64 3.32 -8.47 -7.48
C ALA A 64 4.19 -7.39 -8.12
N THR A 65 3.62 -6.65 -9.06
CA THR A 65 4.21 -5.39 -9.52
C THR A 65 3.17 -4.28 -9.46
N ALA A 66 3.62 -3.06 -9.16
CA ALA A 66 2.75 -1.89 -9.18
C ALA A 66 3.42 -0.72 -9.87
N ILE A 67 2.67 -0.04 -10.73
CA ILE A 67 3.06 1.26 -11.31
C ILE A 67 2.41 2.34 -10.45
N CYS A 68 3.23 3.24 -9.91
CA CYS A 68 2.83 4.24 -8.94
C CYS A 68 3.32 5.62 -9.37
N LYS A 69 2.50 6.65 -9.16
CA LYS A 69 2.98 8.04 -9.09
C LYS A 69 3.52 8.29 -7.70
N MET A 70 4.73 8.80 -7.63
CA MET A 70 5.45 9.10 -6.40
C MET A 70 5.71 10.60 -6.33
N GLU A 71 5.64 11.17 -5.14
CA GLU A 71 5.97 12.57 -4.87
C GLU A 71 6.76 12.70 -3.58
N ALA A 72 7.34 13.87 -3.32
CA ALA A 72 8.03 14.13 -2.07
C ALA A 72 7.08 13.97 -0.87
N ALA A 73 7.57 13.37 0.21
CA ALA A 73 6.75 13.04 1.37
C ALA A 73 6.18 14.30 2.06
N GLU A 74 7.04 15.29 2.26
CA GLU A 74 6.76 16.48 3.09
C GLU A 74 6.08 17.63 2.32
N MET A 75 6.31 17.73 1.01
CA MET A 75 5.77 18.82 0.20
C MET A 75 5.24 18.28 -1.12
N ALA A 76 3.98 18.61 -1.43
CA ALA A 76 3.41 18.28 -2.74
C ALA A 76 4.23 18.95 -3.85
N GLY A 77 4.55 18.18 -4.89
CA GLY A 77 5.47 18.62 -5.93
C GLY A 77 5.35 17.78 -7.20
N PRO A 78 6.34 17.85 -8.11
CA PRO A 78 6.38 17.04 -9.31
C PRO A 78 6.23 15.55 -8.98
N LYS A 79 5.41 14.85 -9.77
CA LYS A 79 5.20 13.41 -9.63
C LYS A 79 6.10 12.64 -10.59
N VAL A 80 6.76 11.61 -10.08
CA VAL A 80 7.54 10.67 -10.89
C VAL A 80 6.82 9.32 -10.96
N THR A 81 6.92 8.62 -12.09
CA THR A 81 6.31 7.29 -12.24
C THR A 81 7.34 6.22 -11.92
N TRP A 82 7.08 5.39 -10.92
CA TRP A 82 7.94 4.27 -10.57
C TRP A 82 7.18 2.94 -10.69
N LYS A 83 7.91 1.90 -11.10
CA LYS A 83 7.48 0.52 -10.99
C LYS A 83 8.13 -0.10 -9.77
N PHE A 84 7.32 -0.68 -8.89
CA PHE A 84 7.78 -1.49 -7.77
C PHE A 84 7.53 -2.97 -8.05
N THR A 85 8.47 -3.82 -7.63
CA THR A 85 8.25 -5.27 -7.51
C THR A 85 8.13 -5.64 -6.05
N PHE A 86 7.18 -6.50 -5.74
CA PHE A 86 6.89 -6.96 -4.39
C PHE A 86 7.05 -8.47 -4.29
N LYS A 87 7.42 -8.92 -3.10
CA LYS A 87 7.36 -10.32 -2.67
C LYS A 87 6.51 -10.43 -1.42
N LYS A 88 5.73 -11.51 -1.32
CA LYS A 88 4.94 -11.83 -0.13
C LYS A 88 5.79 -12.66 0.82
N GLU A 89 6.01 -12.15 2.01
CA GLU A 89 6.76 -12.82 3.08
C GLU A 89 5.89 -12.88 4.32
N ASN A 90 5.62 -14.09 4.84
CA ASN A 90 4.78 -14.31 6.02
C ASN A 90 3.41 -13.60 5.92
N GLY A 91 2.79 -13.65 4.73
CA GLY A 91 1.51 -13.01 4.46
C GLY A 91 1.55 -11.48 4.31
N LYS A 92 2.73 -10.84 4.36
CA LYS A 92 2.91 -9.40 4.18
C LYS A 92 3.66 -9.10 2.89
N TRP A 93 3.21 -8.08 2.16
CA TRP A 93 3.93 -7.60 0.99
C TRP A 93 5.16 -6.79 1.41
N LYS A 94 6.29 -7.03 0.73
CA LYS A 94 7.50 -6.22 0.81
C LYS A 94 7.92 -5.78 -0.57
N ALA A 95 8.16 -4.49 -0.76
CA ALA A 95 8.80 -4.00 -1.97
C ALA A 95 10.28 -4.43 -1.95
N VAL A 96 10.72 -5.04 -3.05
CA VAL A 96 12.09 -5.60 -3.17
C VAL A 96 12.91 -4.88 -4.24
N SER A 97 12.25 -4.20 -5.19
CA SER A 97 12.90 -3.35 -6.17
C SER A 97 12.03 -2.15 -6.54
N GLN A 98 12.70 -1.12 -7.07
CA GLN A 98 12.10 0.07 -7.66
C GLN A 98 12.84 0.38 -8.96
N GLU A 99 12.09 0.71 -10.00
CA GLU A 99 12.59 1.12 -11.30
C GLU A 99 11.81 2.36 -11.78
N THR A 100 12.49 3.27 -12.49
CA THR A 100 11.79 4.40 -13.12
C THR A 100 10.99 3.88 -14.32
N SER A 101 9.67 4.12 -14.31
CA SER A 101 8.82 3.82 -15.47
C SER A 101 8.81 5.04 -16.38
N LYS A 102 9.21 4.85 -17.64
CA LYS A 102 9.15 5.88 -18.68
C LYS A 102 7.74 6.03 -19.22
#